data_AF-A0A3P7N6R3-F1
#
_entry.id   AF-A0A3P7N6R3-F1
#
_cell.length_a   1.000
_cell.length_b   1.000
_cell.length_c   1.000
_cell.angle_alpha   90.00
_cell.angle_beta   90.00
_cell.angle_gamma   90.00
#
_symmetry.space_group_name_H-M   'P 1'
#
loop_
_entity.id
_entity.type
_entity.pdbx_description
1 polymer ?
#
loop_
_entity_poly.entity_id
_entity_poly.type
_entity_poly.pdbx_seq_one_letter_code
_entity_poly.pdbx_strand_id
1 'polypeptide(L)'
;MITVIFKHKGAGDSIVGLPQELLLRHPLQSRWALWYLKADRNKEWEDCLKMVSLFDTVEDFWALYNHIQTASGLNWGSDYYLFKEVC
;
A
#
# COMPACT_ATOMS: atom_id res chain seq x y z
N MET A 1 2.18 -14.44 -13.61
CA MET A 1 3.13 -13.59 -12.86
C MET A 1 3.04 -12.20 -13.48
N ILE A 2 2.58 -11.21 -12.72
CA ILE A 2 2.20 -9.90 -13.27
C ILE A 2 3.49 -9.12 -13.54
N THR A 3 3.90 -9.08 -14.81
CA THR A 3 4.95 -8.19 -15.29
C THR A 3 4.42 -6.77 -15.29
N VAL A 4 4.95 -5.91 -14.42
CA VAL A 4 4.69 -4.47 -14.52
C VAL A 4 5.49 -3.95 -15.72
N ILE A 5 4.81 -3.75 -16.86
CA ILE A 5 5.42 -3.16 -18.06
C ILE A 5 5.43 -1.65 -17.87
N PHE A 6 6.50 -1.10 -17.29
CA PHE A 6 6.83 0.32 -17.44
C PHE A 6 7.44 0.53 -18.83
N LYS A 7 6.74 1.26 -19.70
CA LYS A 7 7.20 1.59 -21.07
C LYS A 7 7.73 3.03 -21.10
N HIS A 8 9.04 3.13 -21.33
CA HIS A 8 9.97 4.26 -21.58
C HIS A 8 9.42 5.59 -22.19
N LYS A 9 10.06 6.74 -21.82
CA LYS A 9 10.79 7.67 -22.73
C LYS A 9 11.55 8.83 -22.02
N GLY A 10 12.88 8.72 -21.95
CA GLY A 10 13.89 9.71 -22.39
C GLY A 10 14.14 11.06 -21.68
N ALA A 11 15.38 11.20 -21.17
CA ALA A 11 16.30 12.36 -21.23
C ALA A 11 16.29 13.47 -20.14
N GLY A 12 17.17 13.27 -19.13
CA GLY A 12 18.31 14.16 -18.80
C GLY A 12 18.07 15.50 -18.10
N ASP A 13 18.33 15.58 -16.79
CA ASP A 13 19.45 16.38 -16.26
C ASP A 13 19.84 15.97 -14.82
N SER A 14 21.12 16.07 -14.48
CA SER A 14 21.74 15.35 -13.37
C SER A 14 21.86 16.21 -12.09
N ILE A 15 21.16 15.84 -11.02
CA ILE A 15 21.52 16.18 -9.64
C ILE A 15 21.55 14.86 -8.84
N VAL A 16 22.75 14.29 -8.72
CA VAL A 16 23.13 13.18 -7.80
C VAL A 16 22.41 11.83 -8.02
N GLY A 17 22.83 11.09 -9.07
CA GLY A 17 23.07 9.64 -9.08
C GLY A 17 21.95 8.63 -8.76
N LEU A 18 20.78 9.04 -8.30
CA LEU A 18 19.61 8.17 -8.19
C LEU A 18 18.82 8.28 -9.49
N PRO A 19 18.44 7.16 -10.13
CA PRO A 19 17.56 7.21 -11.28
C PRO A 19 16.33 8.04 -10.92
N GLN A 20 15.99 9.01 -11.76
CA GLN A 20 14.88 9.95 -11.56
C GLN A 20 13.54 9.22 -11.30
N GLU A 21 13.45 7.95 -11.72
CA GLU A 21 12.38 7.01 -11.37
C GLU A 21 12.18 6.79 -9.86
N LEU A 22 13.22 6.96 -9.03
CA LEU A 22 13.12 6.83 -7.56
C LEU A 22 12.56 8.08 -6.88
N LEU A 23 12.55 9.22 -7.58
CA LEU A 23 12.02 10.49 -7.06
C LEU A 23 10.60 10.77 -7.58
N LEU A 24 10.19 10.09 -8.65
CA LEU A 24 8.85 10.19 -9.22
C LEU A 24 7.90 9.26 -8.46
N ARG A 25 7.10 9.82 -7.56
CA ARG A 25 5.98 9.10 -6.98
C ARG A 25 4.89 8.93 -8.04
N HIS A 26 4.43 7.71 -8.25
CA HIS A 26 3.37 7.38 -9.20
C HIS A 26 2.02 7.50 -8.49
N PRO A 27 1.21 8.53 -8.78
CA PRO A 27 -0.10 8.68 -8.16
C PRO A 27 -1.05 7.58 -8.62
N LEU A 28 -1.79 7.02 -7.67
CA LEU A 28 -2.93 6.14 -7.93
C LEU A 28 -4.11 6.96 -8.42
N GLN A 29 -5.00 6.33 -9.20
CA GLN A 29 -6.22 6.99 -9.68
C GLN A 29 -7.15 7.41 -8.53
N SER A 30 -7.02 6.80 -7.36
CA SER A 30 -7.81 7.11 -6.18
C SER A 30 -7.00 6.85 -4.92
N ARG A 31 -7.39 7.50 -3.83
CA ARG A 31 -6.83 7.25 -2.52
C ARG A 31 -7.43 5.97 -1.94
N TRP A 32 -6.60 5.20 -1.26
CA TRP A 32 -6.96 3.91 -0.69
C TRP A 32 -6.66 3.88 0.80
N ALA A 33 -7.54 3.21 1.54
CA ALA A 33 -7.42 2.97 2.97
C ALA A 33 -7.18 1.48 3.20
N LEU A 34 -6.04 1.13 3.78
CA LEU A 34 -5.78 -0.22 4.27
C LEU A 34 -6.31 -0.33 5.70
N TRP A 35 -7.10 -1.37 5.95
CA TRP A 35 -7.66 -1.71 7.24
C TRP A 35 -7.23 -3.13 7.64
N TYR A 36 -7.00 -3.32 8.92
CA TYR A 36 -6.67 -4.60 9.53
C TYR A 36 -7.76 -4.97 10.52
N LEU A 37 -8.34 -6.15 10.34
CA LEU A 37 -9.24 -6.76 11.30
C LEU A 37 -8.42 -7.69 12.19
N LYS A 38 -8.33 -7.34 13.47
CA LYS A 38 -7.70 -8.18 14.47
C LYS A 38 -8.71 -9.20 15.00
N ALA A 39 -8.36 -10.48 14.96
CA ALA A 39 -9.14 -11.54 15.62
C ALA A 39 -9.06 -11.44 17.15
N ASP A 40 -9.89 -10.58 17.74
CA ASP A 40 -10.00 -10.46 19.20
C ASP A 40 -11.44 -10.79 19.62
N ARG A 41 -11.64 -12.01 20.17
CA ARG A 41 -12.96 -12.51 20.56
C ARG A 41 -13.54 -11.80 21.79
N ASN A 42 -12.75 -10.95 22.45
CA ASN A 42 -13.17 -10.21 23.63
C ASN A 42 -13.64 -8.78 23.30
N LYS A 43 -13.66 -8.40 22.02
CA LYS A 43 -14.03 -7.07 21.56
C LYS A 43 -15.17 -7.12 20.56
N GLU A 44 -15.93 -6.04 20.51
CA GLU A 44 -16.91 -5.79 19.46
C GLU A 44 -16.22 -5.70 18.10
N TRP A 45 -16.94 -6.05 17.04
CA TRP A 45 -16.38 -6.09 15.69
C TRP A 45 -15.81 -4.74 15.23
N GLU A 46 -16.47 -3.64 15.62
CA GLU A 46 -16.05 -2.26 15.31
C GLU A 46 -14.69 -1.94 15.92
N ASP A 47 -14.43 -2.47 17.11
CA ASP A 47 -13.17 -2.28 17.82
C ASP A 47 -12.04 -3.15 17.26
N CYS A 48 -12.37 -4.24 16.60
CA CYS A 48 -11.43 -5.15 15.94
C CYS A 48 -10.92 -4.58 14.61
N LEU A 49 -11.70 -3.73 13.95
CA LEU A 49 -11.33 -3.13 12.67
C LEU A 49 -10.51 -1.85 12.89
N LYS A 50 -9.27 -1.82 12.39
CA LYS A 50 -8.34 -0.69 12.55
C LYS A 50 -7.81 -0.21 11.21
N MET A 51 -7.88 1.10 10.97
CA MET A 51 -7.24 1.72 9.83
C MET A 51 -5.72 1.68 10.04
N VAL A 52 -5.01 1.08 9.10
CA VAL A 52 -3.54 0.93 9.14
C VAL A 52 -2.88 2.14 8.48
N SER A 53 -3.32 2.47 7.26
CA SER A 53 -2.72 3.56 6.49
C SER A 53 -3.65 4.03 5.37
N LEU A 54 -3.46 5.28 4.96
CA LEU A 54 -4.07 5.90 3.79
C LEU A 54 -2.95 6.24 2.80
N PHE A 55 -3.10 5.83 1.55
CA PHE A 55 -2.11 6.10 0.51
C PHE A 55 -2.76 6.39 -0.83
N ASP A 56 -2.11 7.25 -1.60
CA ASP A 56 -2.52 7.71 -2.92
C ASP A 56 -1.40 7.56 -3.96
N THR A 57 -0.28 6.93 -3.60
CA THR A 57 0.84 6.63 -4.50
C THR A 57 1.21 5.14 -4.48
N VAL A 58 1.81 4.66 -5.57
CA VAL A 58 2.27 3.26 -5.71
C VAL A 58 3.44 2.99 -4.75
N GLU A 59 4.31 3.97 -4.53
CA GLU A 59 5.47 3.86 -3.66
C GLU A 59 5.05 3.72 -2.20
N ASP A 60 4.04 4.48 -1.77
CA ASP A 60 3.49 4.36 -0.41
C ASP A 60 2.84 3.00 -0.17
N PHE A 61 2.16 2.45 -1.18
CA PHE A 61 1.64 1.10 -1.12
C PHE A 61 2.76 0.07 -0.95
N TRP A 62 3.82 0.13 -1.77
CA TRP A 62 4.92 -0.84 -1.70
C TRP A 62 5.76 -0.70 -0.43
N ALA A 63 6.01 0.52 0.04
CA ALA A 63 6.67 0.77 1.31
C ALA A 63 5.86 0.14 2.45
N LEU A 64 4.55 0.39 2.50
CA LEU A 64 3.66 -0.22 3.48
C LEU A 64 3.65 -1.75 3.38
N TYR A 65 3.49 -2.29 2.18
CA TYR A 65 3.42 -3.74 1.93
C TYR A 65 4.68 -4.48 2.43
N ASN A 66 5.86 -3.87 2.27
CA ASN A 66 7.12 -4.44 2.75
C ASN A 66 7.31 -4.36 4.28
N HIS A 67 6.54 -3.51 4.97
CA HIS A 67 6.61 -3.35 6.42
C HIS A 67 5.49 -4.07 7.18
N ILE A 68 4.41 -4.48 6.50
CA ILE A 68 3.32 -5.24 7.11
C ILE A 68 3.56 -6.76 7.00
N GLN A 69 2.89 -7.51 7.86
CA GLN A 69 2.91 -8.97 7.79
C GLN A 69 2.18 -9.46 6.53
N THR A 70 2.74 -10.46 5.84
CA THR A 70 2.09 -11.08 4.68
C THR A 70 0.78 -11.75 5.09
N ALA A 71 -0.16 -11.86 4.15
CA ALA A 71 -1.47 -12.48 4.40
C ALA A 71 -1.35 -13.92 4.98
N SER A 72 -0.32 -14.67 4.56
CA SER A 72 -0.04 -16.02 5.07
C SER A 72 0.46 -16.06 6.52
N GLY A 73 1.03 -14.97 7.03
CA GLY A 73 1.54 -14.87 8.39
C GLY A 73 0.51 -14.35 9.39
N LEU A 74 -0.67 -13.92 8.94
CA LEU A 74 -1.68 -13.35 9.80
C LEU A 74 -2.16 -14.34 10.86
N ASN A 75 -2.49 -13.79 12.04
CA ASN A 75 -3.17 -14.55 13.07
C ASN A 75 -4.50 -15.10 12.52
N TRP A 76 -4.84 -16.33 12.92
CA TRP A 76 -6.07 -16.98 12.49
C TRP A 76 -7.31 -16.10 12.75
N GLY A 77 -8.13 -15.89 11.72
CA GLY A 77 -9.32 -15.05 11.76
C GLY A 77 -9.06 -13.55 11.67
N SER A 78 -7.83 -13.13 11.39
CA SER A 78 -7.50 -11.74 11.09
C SER A 78 -7.41 -11.53 9.58
N ASP A 79 -7.85 -10.37 9.12
CA ASP A 79 -7.97 -10.05 7.69
C ASP A 79 -7.44 -8.65 7.38
N TYR A 80 -7.02 -8.44 6.14
CA TYR A 80 -6.80 -7.10 5.60
C TYR A 80 -7.91 -6.72 4.62
N TYR A 81 -8.36 -5.47 4.70
CA TYR A 81 -9.28 -4.88 3.75
C TYR A 81 -8.67 -3.65 3.11
N LEU A 82 -8.87 -3.51 1.80
CA LEU A 82 -8.45 -2.32 1.07
C LEU A 82 -9.68 -1.63 0.48
N PHE A 83 -10.03 -0.47 1.04
CA PHE A 83 -11.19 0.31 0.60
C PHE A 83 -10.75 1.53 -0.20
N LYS A 84 -11.45 1.79 -1.29
CA LYS A 84 -11.29 3.03 -2.05
C LYS A 84 -11.94 4.17 -1.26
N GLU A 85 -11.23 5.27 -1.06
CA GLU A 85 -11.82 6.48 -0.52
C GLU A 85 -12.77 7.06 -1.58
N VAL A 86 -14.06 7.13 -1.23
CA VAL A 86 -15.07 7.78 -2.08
C VAL A 86 -15.16 9.22 -1.59
N CYS A 87 -14.55 10.13 -2.36
CA CYS A 87 -14.77 11.56 -2.20
C CYS A 87 -16.19 11.95 -2.62
#